data_AF-A0AAW9KH59-F1
#
_entry.id   AF-A0AAW9KH59-F1
#
_cell.length_a   1.000
_cell.length_b   1.000
_cell.length_c   1.000
_cell.angle_alpha   90.00
_cell.angle_beta   90.00
_cell.angle_gamma   90.00
#
_symmetry.space_group_name_H-M   'P 1'
#
loop_
_entity.id
_entity.type
_entity.pdbx_description
1 polymer ?
#
loop_
_entity_poly.entity_id
_entity_poly.type
_entity_poly.pdbx_seq_one_letter_code
_entity_poly.pdbx_strand_id
1 'polypeptide(L)'
;MNTREDNSIYEFEEKPKDPKSTNASMGIYIFNWSILKKFLREDENDLESSNDFGKNIIPSMLRKGKKMMAYPFEGYWKDVGTIESLWEANMDLLKIDNELNLYDSEWKIYSQNQVRPAHYIGEEAKIINSLIVEGCII
;
A
#
# COMPACT_ATOMS: atom_id res chain seq x y z
N MET A 1 14.53 2.49 -3.37
CA MET A 1 15.10 1.23 -2.82
C MET A 1 15.92 0.59 -3.93
N ASN A 2 17.20 0.29 -3.70
CA ASN A 2 18.09 -0.12 -4.79
C ASN A 2 18.48 -1.60 -4.65
N THR A 3 18.26 -2.35 -5.73
CA THR A 3 18.39 -3.81 -5.78
C THR A 3 19.36 -4.24 -6.87
N ARG A 4 19.97 -5.42 -6.68
CA ARG A 4 20.67 -6.15 -7.75
C ARG A 4 19.65 -6.92 -8.61
N GLU A 5 20.13 -7.53 -9.70
CA GLU A 5 19.30 -8.35 -10.60
C GLU A 5 18.61 -9.52 -9.91
N ASP A 6 19.19 -10.06 -8.83
CA ASP A 6 18.59 -11.12 -8.02
C ASP A 6 17.57 -10.62 -6.98
N ASN A 7 17.20 -9.34 -7.03
CA ASN A 7 16.40 -8.62 -6.05
C ASN A 7 17.04 -8.45 -4.66
N SER A 8 18.32 -8.77 -4.48
CA SER A 8 19.00 -8.44 -3.22
C SER A 8 19.13 -6.94 -3.04
N ILE A 9 18.71 -6.45 -1.88
CA ILE A 9 18.75 -5.01 -1.55
C ILE A 9 20.19 -4.67 -1.16
N TYR A 10 20.82 -3.73 -1.87
CA TYR A 10 22.15 -3.25 -1.52
C TYR A 10 22.13 -1.87 -0.87
N GLU A 11 21.07 -1.10 -1.07
CA GLU A 11 20.91 0.24 -0.51
C GLU A 11 19.43 0.57 -0.32
N PHE A 12 19.11 1.21 0.80
CA PHE A 12 17.77 1.65 1.14
C PHE A 12 17.81 3.13 1.55
N GLU A 13 17.03 3.95 0.85
CA GLU A 13 16.91 5.38 1.08
C GLU A 13 15.42 5.71 1.21
N GLU A 14 15.04 6.38 2.30
CA GLU A 14 13.67 6.84 2.52
C GLU A 14 13.45 8.17 1.80
N LYS A 15 12.59 8.17 0.78
CA LYS A 15 12.19 9.36 -0.02
C LYS A 15 13.39 10.24 -0.46
N PRO A 16 14.37 9.69 -1.19
CA PRO A 16 15.51 10.47 -1.67
C PRO A 16 15.04 11.55 -2.65
N LYS A 17 15.70 12.73 -2.64
CA LYS A 17 15.43 13.81 -3.60
C LYS A 17 15.77 13.42 -5.03
N ASP A 18 16.81 12.60 -5.19
CA ASP A 18 17.28 12.09 -6.48
C ASP A 18 17.36 10.55 -6.39
N PRO A 19 16.27 9.83 -6.72
CA PRO A 19 16.22 8.39 -6.58
C PRO A 19 17.09 7.70 -7.65
N LYS A 20 17.95 6.77 -7.22
CA LYS A 20 18.80 5.97 -8.14
C LYS A 20 18.03 4.89 -8.91
N SER A 21 16.78 4.65 -8.56
CA SER A 21 15.91 3.64 -9.17
C SER A 21 14.44 4.03 -9.06
N THR A 22 13.59 3.39 -9.87
CA THR A 22 12.13 3.56 -9.84
C THR A 22 11.44 2.66 -8.82
N ASN A 23 12.19 1.84 -8.08
CA ASN A 23 11.64 0.93 -7.08
C ASN A 23 11.26 1.68 -5.80
N ALA A 24 9.96 1.72 -5.51
CA ALA A 24 9.40 2.25 -4.28
C ALA A 24 9.15 1.15 -3.24
N SER A 25 9.42 1.44 -1.97
CA SER A 25 9.02 0.56 -0.87
C SER A 25 7.55 0.80 -0.54
N MET A 26 6.75 -0.27 -0.46
CA MET A 26 5.35 -0.19 -0.03
C MET A 26 5.18 -0.12 1.50
N GLY A 27 6.28 -0.21 2.26
CA GLY A 27 6.23 -0.22 3.73
C GLY A 27 5.80 -1.56 4.34
N ILE A 28 5.77 -2.63 3.54
CA ILE A 28 5.46 -4.00 4.00
C ILE A 28 6.77 -4.77 4.13
N TYR A 29 7.01 -5.32 5.33
CA TYR A 29 8.26 -5.99 5.65
C TYR A 29 7.99 -7.34 6.34
N ILE A 30 8.72 -8.37 5.93
CA ILE A 30 8.64 -9.71 6.51
C ILE A 30 9.97 -10.03 7.20
N PHE A 31 9.91 -10.42 8.47
CA PHE A 31 11.10 -10.69 9.26
C PHE A 31 11.00 -12.01 10.03
N ASN A 32 12.17 -12.61 10.28
CA ASN A 32 12.32 -13.53 11.39
C ASN A 32 12.20 -12.74 12.71
N TRP A 33 11.25 -13.13 13.56
CA TRP A 33 10.95 -12.39 14.79
C TRP A 33 12.17 -12.17 15.70
N SER A 34 13.00 -13.19 15.89
CA SER A 34 14.21 -13.09 16.72
C SER A 34 15.19 -12.02 16.23
N ILE A 35 15.29 -11.86 14.90
CA ILE A 35 16.12 -10.84 14.27
C ILE A 35 15.48 -9.47 14.45
N LEU A 36 14.20 -9.31 14.11
CA LEU A 36 13.49 -8.03 14.26
C LEU A 36 13.56 -7.51 15.70
N LYS A 37 13.25 -8.36 16.68
CA LYS A 37 13.30 -8.02 18.10
C LYS A 37 14.67 -7.52 18.55
N LYS A 38 15.75 -8.11 18.02
CA LYS A 38 17.11 -7.65 18.32
C LYS A 38 17.31 -6.21 17.83
N PHE A 39 16.97 -5.94 16.57
CA PHE A 39 17.17 -4.62 15.98
C PHE A 39 16.26 -3.56 16.60
N LEU A 40 15.01 -3.89 16.95
CA LEU A 40 14.13 -2.96 17.68
C LEU A 40 14.70 -2.56 19.04
N ARG A 41 15.30 -3.50 19.78
CA ARG A 41 15.96 -3.19 21.05
C ARG A 41 17.24 -2.38 20.87
N GLU A 42 18.00 -2.65 19.83
CA GLU A 42 19.21 -1.88 19.52
C GLU A 42 18.84 -0.44 19.14
N ASP A 43 17.76 -0.27 18.37
CA ASP A 43 17.23 1.03 17.94
C ASP A 43 16.70 1.87 19.11
N GLU A 44 15.92 1.26 20.02
CA GLU A 44 15.44 1.93 21.24
C GLU A 44 16.57 2.41 22.16
N ASN A 45 17.74 1.76 22.12
CA ASN A 45 18.90 2.16 22.91
C ASN A 45 19.77 3.23 22.20
N ASP A 46 19.46 3.57 20.95
CA ASP A 46 20.15 4.60 20.18
C ASP A 46 19.43 5.93 20.31
N LEU A 47 20.02 6.86 21.09
CA LEU A 47 19.43 8.17 21.36
C LEU A 47 19.29 9.06 20.12
N GLU A 48 20.03 8.76 19.05
CA GLU A 48 19.95 9.49 17.77
C GLU A 48 18.93 8.88 16.81
N SER A 49 18.27 7.78 17.20
CA SER A 49 17.26 7.13 16.37
C SER A 49 15.99 7.96 16.26
N SER A 50 15.35 7.89 15.08
CA SER A 50 13.99 8.41 14.88
C SER A 50 12.92 7.35 15.10
N ASN A 51 13.30 6.15 15.57
CA ASN A 51 12.43 5.00 15.82
C ASN A 51 11.57 4.63 14.60
N ASP A 52 12.17 4.67 13.41
CA ASP A 52 11.49 4.46 12.14
C ASP A 52 12.11 3.30 11.35
N PHE A 53 11.27 2.51 10.68
CA PHE A 53 11.73 1.36 9.90
C PHE A 53 12.60 1.76 8.71
N GLY A 54 12.17 2.74 7.93
CA GLY A 54 12.84 3.17 6.71
C GLY A 54 14.11 3.96 6.98
N LYS A 55 14.13 4.76 8.06
CA LYS A 55 15.29 5.59 8.42
C LYS A 55 16.31 4.86 9.28
N ASN A 56 15.88 3.96 10.17
CA ASN A 56 16.75 3.37 11.17
C ASN A 56 16.87 1.84 11.04
N ILE A 57 15.76 1.10 11.16
CA ILE A 57 15.80 -0.37 11.26
C ILE A 57 16.37 -1.02 9.99
N ILE A 58 15.80 -0.74 8.82
CA ILE A 58 16.23 -1.35 7.55
C ILE A 58 17.66 -0.95 7.19
N PRO A 59 18.05 0.35 7.24
CA PRO A 59 19.45 0.73 7.03
C PRO A 59 20.43 0.10 8.02
N SER A 60 20.06 -0.03 9.30
CA SER A 60 20.88 -0.69 10.33
C SER A 60 21.07 -2.18 10.01
N MET A 61 20.02 -2.88 9.62
CA MET A 61 20.10 -4.28 9.18
C MET A 61 21.02 -4.44 7.97
N LEU A 62 20.93 -3.54 6.97
CA LEU A 62 21.79 -3.53 5.79
C LEU A 62 23.26 -3.36 6.19
N ARG A 63 23.56 -2.33 7.00
CA ARG A 63 24.92 -2.05 7.49
C ARG A 63 25.50 -3.21 8.29
N LYS A 64 24.68 -3.93 9.06
CA LYS A 64 25.09 -5.13 9.83
C LYS A 64 25.09 -6.42 8.98
N GLY A 65 25.02 -6.31 7.66
CA GLY A 65 25.19 -7.43 6.72
C GLY A 65 24.02 -8.42 6.72
N LYS A 66 22.82 -8.01 7.13
CA LYS A 66 21.63 -8.86 7.00
C LYS A 66 21.21 -8.91 5.55
N LYS A 67 21.14 -10.13 5.00
CA LYS A 67 20.59 -10.38 3.67
C LYS A 67 19.12 -9.97 3.67
N MET A 68 18.75 -9.09 2.75
CA MET A 68 17.39 -8.64 2.51
C MET A 68 17.10 -8.72 1.02
N MET A 69 15.89 -9.13 0.69
CA MET A 69 15.42 -9.34 -0.69
C MET A 69 14.19 -8.47 -0.89
N ALA A 70 14.12 -7.78 -2.01
CA ALA A 70 12.88 -7.17 -2.45
C ALA A 70 11.95 -8.25 -3.02
N TYR A 71 10.66 -8.05 -2.82
CA TYR A 71 9.61 -8.82 -3.48
C TYR A 71 8.81 -7.85 -4.36
N PRO A 72 9.02 -7.85 -5.69
CA PRO A 72 8.25 -7.01 -6.60
C PRO A 72 6.76 -7.34 -6.48
N PHE A 73 5.94 -6.33 -6.20
CA PHE A 73 4.50 -6.46 -6.24
C PHE A 73 4.01 -6.10 -7.64
N GLU A 74 3.15 -6.96 -8.19
CA GLU A 74 2.47 -6.73 -9.46
C GLU A 74 0.96 -6.73 -9.20
N GLY A 75 0.29 -5.69 -9.65
CA GLY A 75 -1.14 -5.49 -9.47
C GLY A 75 -1.49 -4.08 -9.02
N TYR A 76 -2.78 -3.88 -8.74
CA TYR A 76 -3.29 -2.56 -8.38
C TYR A 76 -2.72 -2.07 -7.05
N TRP A 77 -2.00 -0.95 -7.09
CA TRP A 77 -1.56 -0.21 -5.91
C TRP A 77 -1.71 1.29 -6.15
N LYS A 78 -2.23 2.01 -5.16
CA LYS A 78 -2.43 3.45 -5.25
C LYS A 78 -2.14 4.10 -3.89
N ASP A 79 -1.29 5.13 -3.90
CA ASP A 79 -1.10 6.01 -2.74
C ASP A 79 -2.20 7.08 -2.75
N VAL A 80 -3.07 7.04 -1.74
CA VAL A 80 -4.22 7.92 -1.62
C VAL A 80 -3.94 9.00 -0.56
N GLY A 81 -2.91 9.80 -0.82
CA GLY A 81 -2.41 10.83 0.09
C GLY A 81 -2.94 12.25 -0.15
N THR A 82 -3.64 12.48 -1.27
CA THR A 82 -4.18 13.80 -1.66
C THR A 82 -5.67 13.71 -1.99
N ILE A 83 -6.34 14.86 -2.05
CA ILE A 83 -7.77 14.93 -2.45
C ILE A 83 -7.95 14.43 -3.87
N GLU A 84 -7.05 14.81 -4.77
CA GLU A 84 -7.05 14.43 -6.17
C GLU A 84 -6.86 12.91 -6.32
N SER A 85 -5.85 12.33 -5.65
CA SER A 85 -5.61 10.88 -5.70
C SER A 85 -6.75 10.07 -5.10
N LEU A 86 -7.42 10.59 -4.07
CA LEU A 86 -8.64 9.98 -3.51
C LEU A 86 -9.79 10.00 -4.50
N TRP A 87 -10.01 11.14 -5.16
CA TRP A 87 -11.05 11.25 -6.19
C TRP A 87 -10.77 10.31 -7.35
N GLU A 88 -9.55 10.30 -7.87
CA GLU A 88 -9.13 9.42 -8.96
C GLU A 88 -9.30 7.94 -8.60
N ALA A 89 -8.89 7.52 -7.39
CA ALA A 89 -9.05 6.14 -6.93
C ALA A 89 -10.52 5.68 -6.90
N ASN A 90 -11.45 6.60 -6.57
CA ASN A 90 -12.88 6.29 -6.61
C ASN A 90 -13.41 6.26 -8.05
N MET A 91 -12.95 7.16 -8.92
CA MET A 91 -13.35 7.17 -10.34
C MET A 91 -12.80 5.99 -11.12
N ASP A 92 -11.65 5.45 -10.71
CA ASP A 92 -11.09 4.22 -11.29
C ASP A 92 -12.08 3.04 -11.18
N LEU A 93 -12.91 2.99 -10.13
CA LEU A 93 -13.94 1.96 -9.96
C LEU A 93 -15.02 1.97 -11.05
N LEU A 94 -15.16 3.08 -11.78
CA LEU A 94 -16.12 3.21 -12.88
C LEU A 94 -15.53 2.74 -14.22
N LYS A 95 -14.23 2.49 -14.28
CA LYS A 95 -13.56 2.02 -15.50
C LYS A 95 -13.83 0.53 -15.71
N ILE A 96 -14.06 0.16 -16.97
CA ILE A 96 -14.33 -1.24 -17.36
C ILE A 96 -13.09 -2.12 -17.17
N ASP A 97 -11.90 -1.55 -17.32
CA ASP A 97 -10.59 -2.19 -17.26
C ASP A 97 -9.85 -1.91 -15.94
N ASN A 98 -10.58 -1.61 -14.86
CA ASN A 98 -9.95 -1.41 -13.56
C ASN A 98 -9.29 -2.71 -13.06
N GLU A 99 -7.98 -2.65 -12.78
CA GLU A 99 -7.23 -3.77 -12.21
C GLU A 99 -7.73 -4.15 -10.80
N LEU A 100 -8.37 -3.21 -10.08
CA LEU A 100 -9.04 -3.50 -8.82
C LEU A 100 -10.45 -4.07 -9.07
N ASN A 101 -10.56 -5.40 -9.06
CA ASN A 101 -11.83 -6.09 -9.16
C ASN A 101 -12.50 -6.27 -7.77
N LEU A 102 -13.48 -5.43 -7.44
CA LEU A 102 -14.25 -5.54 -6.19
C LEU A 102 -15.16 -6.78 -6.12
N TYR A 103 -15.37 -7.47 -7.23
CA TYR A 103 -16.20 -8.67 -7.33
C TYR A 103 -15.40 -9.97 -7.29
N ASP A 104 -14.08 -9.90 -7.05
CA ASP A 104 -13.23 -11.07 -6.93
C ASP A 104 -13.61 -11.92 -5.71
N SER A 105 -14.04 -13.17 -5.96
CA SER A 105 -14.42 -14.11 -4.91
C SER A 105 -13.25 -14.76 -4.21
N GLU A 106 -12.07 -14.80 -4.84
CA GLU A 106 -10.85 -15.40 -4.31
C GLU A 106 -10.13 -14.43 -3.35
N TRP A 107 -10.30 -13.12 -3.56
CA TRP A 107 -9.69 -12.07 -2.75
C TRP A 107 -10.72 -11.07 -2.18
N LYS A 108 -11.48 -11.51 -1.19
CA LYS A 108 -12.56 -10.71 -0.58
C LYS A 108 -12.04 -9.63 0.36
N ILE A 109 -12.51 -8.40 0.15
CA ILE A 109 -12.31 -7.28 1.07
C ILE A 109 -13.48 -7.24 2.05
N TYR A 110 -13.19 -7.42 3.34
CA TYR A 110 -14.19 -7.33 4.40
C TYR A 110 -14.23 -5.91 4.98
N SER A 111 -15.44 -5.40 5.19
CA SER A 111 -15.70 -4.11 5.83
C SER A 111 -16.94 -4.22 6.72
N GLN A 112 -17.19 -3.21 7.55
CA GLN A 112 -18.48 -3.11 8.24
C GLN A 112 -19.57 -2.80 7.22
N ASN A 113 -20.52 -3.72 7.07
CA ASN A 113 -21.68 -3.51 6.22
C ASN A 113 -22.86 -2.98 7.05
N GLN A 114 -23.34 -1.77 6.73
CA GLN A 114 -24.53 -1.20 7.37
C GLN A 114 -25.76 -1.62 6.60
N VAL A 115 -26.53 -2.58 7.10
CA VAL A 115 -27.76 -3.04 6.42
C VAL A 115 -28.71 -1.87 6.16
N ARG A 116 -28.91 -1.52 4.89
CA ARG A 116 -29.86 -0.49 4.44
C ARG A 116 -30.90 -1.10 3.48
N PRO A 117 -32.05 -0.43 3.27
CA PRO A 117 -32.98 -0.83 2.22
C PRO A 117 -32.30 -0.84 0.84
N ALA A 118 -32.85 -1.60 -0.11
CA ALA A 118 -32.41 -1.55 -1.50
C ALA A 118 -32.48 -0.10 -2.05
N HIS A 119 -31.60 0.22 -3.00
CA HIS A 119 -31.67 1.51 -3.68
C HIS A 119 -33.00 1.63 -4.45
N TYR A 120 -33.52 2.86 -4.56
CA TYR A 120 -34.68 3.19 -5.36
C TYR A 120 -34.28 4.10 -6.52
N ILE A 121 -34.76 3.79 -7.72
CA ILE A 121 -34.54 4.58 -8.94
C ILE A 121 -35.91 4.97 -9.48
N GLY A 122 -36.18 6.28 -9.52
CA GLY A 122 -37.42 6.84 -10.05
C GLY A 122 -37.54 6.71 -11.57
N GLU A 123 -38.76 6.83 -12.08
CA GLU A 123 -39.07 6.66 -13.52
C GLU A 123 -38.30 7.64 -14.43
N GLU A 124 -38.01 8.85 -13.94
CA GLU A 124 -37.31 9.90 -14.69
C GLU A 124 -35.79 9.96 -14.42
N ALA A 125 -35.25 9.08 -13.57
CA ALA A 125 -33.86 9.12 -13.16
C ALA A 125 -32.90 8.81 -14.33
N LYS A 126 -31.77 9.53 -14.38
CA LYS A 126 -30.70 9.31 -15.36
C LYS A 126 -29.41 8.94 -14.66
N ILE A 127 -28.95 7.72 -14.87
CA ILE A 127 -27.73 7.17 -14.28
C ILE A 127 -26.74 6.91 -15.42
N ILE A 128 -25.56 7.53 -15.34
CA ILE A 128 -24.53 7.43 -16.37
C ILE A 128 -23.21 7.17 -15.66
N ASN A 129 -22.56 6.05 -15.99
CA ASN A 129 -21.24 5.68 -15.47
C ASN A 129 -21.12 5.87 -13.96
N SER A 130 -21.94 5.16 -13.18
CA SER A 130 -22.07 5.37 -11.73
C SER A 130 -22.06 4.04 -10.98
N LEU A 131 -21.54 4.05 -9.75
CA LEU A 131 -21.71 2.99 -8.76
C LEU A 131 -22.63 3.50 -7.66
N ILE A 132 -23.69 2.74 -7.37
CA ILE A 132 -24.75 3.11 -6.43
C ILE A 132 -24.85 2.03 -5.36
N VAL A 133 -24.91 2.47 -4.09
CA VAL A 133 -25.01 1.59 -2.93
C VAL A 133 -26.43 1.56 -2.38
N GLU A 134 -26.69 0.64 -1.46
CA GLU A 134 -27.97 0.54 -0.74
C GLU A 134 -28.33 1.82 0.04
N GLY A 135 -29.64 2.07 0.16
CA GLY A 135 -30.20 3.26 0.81
C GLY A 135 -30.23 4.53 -0.04
N CYS A 136 -29.71 4.52 -1.28
CA CYS A 136 -29.84 5.64 -2.21
C CYS A 136 -31.25 5.73 -2.81
N ILE A 137 -31.78 6.95 -2.92
CA ILE A 137 -33.02 7.27 -3.66
C ILE A 137 -32.61 8.25 -4.77
N ILE A 138 -32.83 7.87 -6.02
CA ILE A 138 -32.40 8.59 -7.22
C ILE A 138 -33.61 8.98 -8.06
#